data_AF-A0A820QAK8-F1
#
_entry.id   AF-A0A820QAK8-F1
#
_cell.length_a   1.000
_cell.length_b   1.000
_cell.length_c   1.000
_cell.angle_alpha   90.00
_cell.angle_beta   90.00
_cell.angle_gamma   90.00
#
_symmetry.space_group_name_H-M   'P 1'
#
loop_
_entity.id
_entity.type
_entity.pdbx_description
1 polymer ?
#
loop_
_entity_poly.entity_id
_entity_poly.type
_entity_poly.pdbx_seq_one_letter_code
_entity_poly.pdbx_strand_id
1 'polypeptide(L)'
;SSSLKDTLAQIFGQKILESIIHIEDNNDEDENKEFKFDGYISRPQHGCGRSSADRQYLYVNNRPIDCAPFLRTINDIYRHFNPNQYPLVALSIEVLDRSTLDINCTPDKRTVFVEHLSNMCDQIRLILNKLFESSSNVYVSSNKRQQ
;
A
#
# COMPACT_ATOMS: atom_id res chain seq x y z
N SER A 1 3.02 -4.95 22.99
CA SER A 1 2.20 -4.69 21.80
C SER A 1 2.84 -5.40 20.63
N SER A 2 2.18 -6.35 19.98
CA SER A 2 2.71 -7.00 18.77
C SER A 2 2.59 -6.02 17.60
N SER A 3 3.64 -5.89 16.79
CA SER A 3 3.62 -5.03 15.60
C SER A 3 2.75 -5.63 14.49
N LEU A 4 2.30 -4.83 13.52
CA LEU A 4 1.59 -5.34 12.34
C LEU A 4 2.40 -6.44 11.62
N LYS A 5 3.73 -6.29 11.60
CA LYS A 5 4.68 -7.27 11.09
C LYS A 5 4.61 -8.61 11.83
N ASP A 6 4.56 -8.58 13.16
CA ASP A 6 4.44 -9.79 13.99
C ASP A 6 3.10 -10.50 13.76
N THR A 7 2.01 -9.73 13.63
CA THR A 7 0.68 -10.27 13.30
C THR A 7 0.69 -10.96 11.94
N LEU A 8 1.30 -10.36 10.92
CA LEU A 8 1.42 -10.99 9.59
C LEU A 8 2.24 -12.30 9.67
N ALA A 9 3.33 -12.31 10.42
CA ALA A 9 4.15 -13.52 10.63
C ALA A 9 3.40 -14.62 11.39
N GLN A 10 2.55 -14.25 12.35
CA GLN A 10 1.74 -15.22 13.10
C GLN A 10 0.62 -15.84 12.24
N ILE A 11 -0.05 -15.02 11.41
CA ILE A 11 -1.17 -15.49 10.57
C ILE A 11 -0.65 -16.29 9.36
N PHE A 12 0.44 -15.85 8.74
CA PHE A 12 0.90 -16.40 7.46
C PHE A 12 2.22 -17.18 7.53
N GLY A 13 2.85 -17.23 8.71
CA GLY A 13 4.13 -17.86 8.94
C GLY A 13 5.31 -16.93 8.69
N GLN A 14 6.44 -17.23 9.33
CA GLN A 14 7.66 -16.40 9.32
C GLN A 14 8.22 -16.11 7.92
N LYS A 15 8.03 -17.02 6.97
CA LYS A 15 8.50 -16.87 5.58
C LYS A 15 7.91 -15.65 4.87
N ILE A 16 6.74 -15.16 5.31
CA ILE A 16 6.12 -13.98 4.71
C ILE A 16 6.97 -12.71 4.91
N LEU A 17 7.80 -12.66 5.95
CA LEU A 17 8.64 -11.49 6.25
C LEU A 17 9.71 -11.26 5.16
N GLU A 18 10.14 -12.34 4.50
CA GLU A 18 11.08 -12.30 3.38
C GLU A 18 10.41 -11.88 2.06
N SER A 19 9.08 -11.91 1.98
CA SER A 19 8.34 -11.54 0.78
C SER A 19 7.58 -10.22 0.88
N ILE A 20 7.66 -9.49 2.02
CA ILE A 20 6.99 -8.19 2.21
C ILE A 20 7.97 -7.04 2.45
N ILE A 21 7.57 -5.85 2.03
CA ILE A 21 8.24 -4.57 2.28
C ILE A 21 7.27 -3.62 2.96
N HIS A 22 7.83 -2.76 3.81
CA HIS A 22 7.07 -1.74 4.54
C HIS A 22 6.74 -0.59 3.59
N ILE A 23 5.50 -0.13 3.64
CA ILE A 23 5.02 1.09 3.00
C ILE A 23 5.17 2.19 4.04
N GLU A 24 6.15 3.06 3.83
CA GLU A 24 6.38 4.20 4.70
C GLU A 24 6.30 5.49 3.89
N ASP A 25 5.33 6.32 4.26
CA ASP A 25 5.20 7.65 3.71
C ASP A 25 6.13 8.63 4.46
N ASN A 26 7.35 8.78 3.94
CA ASN A 26 8.44 9.55 4.54
C ASN A 26 8.24 11.09 4.47
N ASN A 27 7.15 11.59 3.89
CA ASN A 27 6.89 13.02 3.81
C ASN A 27 6.13 13.50 5.07
N ASP A 28 6.75 13.45 6.24
CA ASP A 28 6.16 13.96 7.48
C ASP A 28 6.25 15.51 7.59
N GLU A 29 7.01 16.18 6.70
CA GLU A 29 7.19 17.64 6.68
C GLU A 29 6.11 18.39 5.89
N ASP A 30 5.19 17.68 5.21
CA ASP A 30 4.10 18.30 4.47
C ASP A 30 2.92 18.60 5.41
N GLU A 31 2.80 19.86 5.84
CA GLU A 31 1.69 20.32 6.70
C GLU A 31 0.32 20.20 6.01
N ASN A 32 0.27 20.04 4.67
CA ASN A 32 -0.97 19.86 3.91
C ASN A 32 -1.29 18.40 3.60
N LYS A 33 -0.65 17.45 4.28
CA LYS A 33 -0.85 16.02 4.06
C LYS A 33 -2.26 15.59 4.48
N GLU A 34 -3.07 15.15 3.52
CA GLU A 34 -4.43 14.66 3.76
C GLU A 34 -4.45 13.23 4.32
N PHE A 35 -3.50 12.39 3.90
CA PHE A 35 -3.46 10.96 4.22
C PHE A 35 -2.07 10.52 4.65
N LYS A 36 -2.01 9.63 5.63
CA LYS A 36 -0.78 8.91 6.02
C LYS A 36 -0.96 7.41 5.77
N PHE A 37 -0.03 6.84 5.02
CA PHE A 37 -0.02 5.42 4.69
C PHE A 37 1.03 4.69 5.52
N ASP A 38 0.60 3.62 6.20
CA ASP A 38 1.49 2.72 6.94
C ASP A 38 1.04 1.27 6.72
N GLY A 39 1.96 0.38 6.39
CA GLY A 39 1.59 -1.01 6.19
C GLY A 39 2.63 -1.85 5.47
N TYR A 40 2.22 -3.01 4.97
CA TYR A 40 3.10 -3.91 4.25
C TYR A 40 2.48 -4.34 2.92
N ILE A 41 3.35 -4.49 1.92
CA ILE A 41 3.00 -5.03 0.60
C ILE A 41 4.03 -6.08 0.18
N SER A 42 3.59 -7.08 -0.59
CA SER A 42 4.51 -8.02 -1.22
C SER A 42 5.62 -7.29 -2.01
N ARG A 43 6.85 -7.82 -1.95
CA ARG A 43 7.92 -7.45 -2.87
C ARG A 43 7.48 -7.70 -4.31
N PRO A 44 7.83 -6.82 -5.26
CA PRO A 44 7.51 -7.00 -6.68
C PRO A 44 8.51 -7.97 -7.34
N GLN A 45 8.62 -9.18 -6.77
CA GLN A 45 9.58 -10.20 -7.20
C GLN A 45 8.88 -11.50 -7.50
N HIS A 46 9.48 -12.28 -8.39
CA HIS A 46 8.97 -13.60 -8.73
C HIS A 46 8.83 -14.46 -7.47
N GLY A 47 7.62 -15.01 -7.25
CA GLY A 47 7.32 -15.87 -6.11
C GLY A 47 6.96 -15.12 -4.82
N CYS A 48 7.10 -13.80 -4.74
CA CYS A 48 6.68 -13.01 -3.58
C CYS A 48 5.19 -12.61 -3.62
N GLY A 49 4.58 -12.65 -4.80
CA GLY A 49 3.15 -12.38 -5.00
C GLY A 49 2.27 -13.63 -4.85
N ARG A 50 0.99 -13.47 -5.15
CA ARG A 50 -0.09 -14.46 -5.03
C ARG A 50 -0.73 -14.74 -6.39
N SER A 51 -1.36 -15.89 -6.54
CA SER A 51 -2.16 -16.23 -7.74
C SER A 51 -3.50 -15.47 -7.80
N SER A 52 -3.94 -14.90 -6.69
CA SER A 52 -5.25 -14.24 -6.52
C SER A 52 -5.15 -13.03 -5.61
N ALA A 53 -6.13 -12.11 -5.68
CA ALA A 53 -6.26 -10.96 -4.80
C ALA A 53 -6.89 -11.30 -3.43
N ASP A 54 -6.61 -12.48 -2.88
CA ASP A 54 -7.27 -13.04 -1.68
C ASP A 54 -6.74 -12.47 -0.35
N ARG A 55 -5.68 -11.66 -0.38
CA ARG A 55 -4.97 -11.17 0.82
C ARG A 55 -4.68 -9.69 0.75
N GLN A 56 -5.73 -8.90 0.59
CA GLN A 56 -5.67 -7.45 0.49
C GLN A 56 -6.55 -6.84 1.56
N TYR A 57 -5.92 -6.26 2.57
CA TYR A 57 -6.56 -5.71 3.75
C TYR A 57 -6.31 -4.20 3.79
N LEU A 58 -7.40 -3.43 3.83
CA LEU A 58 -7.37 -1.99 3.96
C LEU A 58 -8.03 -1.57 5.27
N TYR A 59 -7.39 -0.64 5.96
CA TYR A 59 -7.92 -0.03 7.16
C TYR A 59 -7.88 1.49 7.01
N VAL A 60 -8.97 2.17 7.37
CA VAL A 60 -9.01 3.63 7.51
C VAL A 60 -9.28 3.96 8.97
N ASN A 61 -8.37 4.68 9.62
CA ASN A 61 -8.47 5.02 11.05
C ASN A 61 -8.83 3.79 11.92
N ASN A 62 -8.11 2.69 11.71
CA ASN A 62 -8.30 1.39 12.37
C ASN A 62 -9.62 0.66 12.07
N ARG A 63 -10.40 1.08 11.07
CA ARG A 63 -11.61 0.37 10.62
C ARG A 63 -11.34 -0.35 9.30
N PRO A 64 -11.62 -1.66 9.18
CA PRO A 64 -11.50 -2.35 7.90
C PRO A 64 -12.47 -1.74 6.90
N ILE A 65 -12.00 -1.50 5.68
CA ILE A 65 -12.81 -0.98 4.58
C ILE A 65 -12.65 -1.83 3.31
N ASP A 66 -13.71 -1.88 2.52
CA ASP A 66 -13.67 -2.42 1.16
C ASP A 66 -13.68 -1.26 0.16
N CYS A 67 -12.57 -1.07 -0.56
CA CYS A 67 -12.47 -0.04 -1.58
C CYS A 67 -11.87 -0.61 -2.87
N ALA A 68 -12.75 -1.19 -3.70
CA ALA A 68 -12.34 -1.86 -4.94
C ALA A 68 -11.57 -0.97 -5.93
N PRO A 69 -11.92 0.32 -6.15
CA PRO A 69 -11.13 1.18 -7.04
C PRO A 69 -9.70 1.40 -6.52
N PHE A 70 -9.53 1.60 -5.22
CA PHE A 70 -8.22 1.79 -4.60
C PHE A 70 -7.36 0.51 -4.66
N LEU A 71 -7.97 -0.65 -4.37
CA LEU A 71 -7.29 -1.96 -4.55
C LEU A 71 -6.91 -2.22 -6.00
N ARG A 72 -7.76 -1.83 -6.96
CA ARG A 72 -7.44 -1.94 -8.38
C ARG A 72 -6.21 -1.12 -8.74
N THR A 73 -6.12 0.13 -8.24
CA THR A 73 -4.92 0.96 -8.42
C THR A 73 -3.66 0.27 -7.92
N ILE A 74 -3.68 -0.29 -6.70
CA ILE A 74 -2.54 -1.03 -6.13
C ILE A 74 -2.18 -2.25 -7.00
N ASN A 75 -3.19 -3.01 -7.45
CA ASN A 75 -2.99 -4.18 -8.30
C ASN A 75 -2.35 -3.82 -9.64
N ASP A 76 -2.81 -2.74 -10.28
CA ASP A 76 -2.29 -2.31 -11.57
C ASP A 76 -0.84 -1.83 -11.47
N ILE A 77 -0.48 -1.12 -10.39
CA ILE A 77 0.91 -0.75 -10.09
C ILE A 77 1.76 -2.01 -9.86
N TYR A 78 1.30 -2.92 -9.00
CA TYR A 78 2.07 -4.13 -8.69
C TYR A 78 2.33 -4.98 -9.93
N ARG A 79 1.33 -5.14 -10.81
CA ARG A 79 1.46 -5.89 -12.08
C ARG A 79 2.44 -5.26 -13.06
N HIS A 80 2.68 -3.96 -12.98
CA HIS A 80 3.72 -3.32 -13.77
C HIS A 80 5.11 -3.93 -13.47
N PHE A 81 5.36 -4.29 -12.21
CA PHE A 81 6.62 -4.88 -11.77
C PHE A 81 6.56 -6.42 -11.64
N ASN A 82 5.38 -7.00 -11.42
CA ASN A 82 5.17 -8.46 -11.32
C ASN A 82 3.88 -8.89 -12.08
N PRO A 83 3.95 -9.10 -13.40
CA PRO A 83 2.77 -9.20 -14.28
C PRO A 83 1.75 -10.31 -13.98
N ASN A 84 2.20 -11.40 -13.36
CA ASN A 84 1.40 -12.62 -13.22
C ASN A 84 0.89 -12.87 -11.80
N GLN A 85 1.14 -11.95 -10.88
CA GLN A 85 0.80 -12.14 -9.47
C GLN A 85 0.09 -10.91 -8.90
N TYR A 86 -0.69 -11.14 -7.86
CA TYR A 86 -1.31 -10.12 -7.03
C TYR A 86 -0.47 -9.90 -5.77
N PRO A 87 -0.42 -8.68 -5.24
CA PRO A 87 0.25 -8.43 -3.98
C PRO A 87 -0.59 -8.95 -2.80
N LEU A 88 0.08 -9.46 -1.77
CA LEU A 88 -0.43 -9.35 -0.41
C LEU A 88 -0.33 -7.88 0.00
N VAL A 89 -1.40 -7.32 0.56
CA VAL A 89 -1.45 -5.94 1.03
C VAL A 89 -2.09 -5.93 2.41
N ALA A 90 -1.44 -5.27 3.36
CA ALA A 90 -2.02 -4.92 4.65
C ALA A 90 -1.70 -3.45 4.91
N LEU A 91 -2.64 -2.57 4.61
CA LEU A 91 -2.42 -1.12 4.57
C LEU A 91 -3.38 -0.41 5.52
N SER A 92 -2.80 0.38 6.42
CA SER A 92 -3.49 1.33 7.28
C SER A 92 -3.36 2.72 6.68
N ILE A 93 -4.49 3.42 6.61
CA ILE A 93 -4.63 4.76 6.08
C ILE A 93 -5.18 5.62 7.20
N GLU A 94 -4.38 6.58 7.64
CA GLU A 94 -4.82 7.58 8.59
C GLU A 94 -5.23 8.83 7.82
N VAL A 95 -6.49 9.24 8.00
CA VAL A 95 -7.01 10.48 7.40
C VAL A 95 -6.75 11.60 8.40
N LEU A 96 -5.89 12.55 8.02
CA LEU A 96 -5.40 13.60 8.91
C LEU A 96 -6.38 14.78 8.99
N ASP A 97 -7.13 15.05 7.92
CA ASP A 97 -8.20 16.04 7.96
C ASP A 97 -9.45 15.48 8.65
N ARG A 98 -9.67 15.89 9.91
CA ARG A 98 -10.84 15.50 10.71
C ARG A 98 -12.16 16.10 10.22
N SER A 99 -12.15 17.15 9.39
CA SER A 99 -13.38 17.74 8.84
C SER A 99 -14.10 16.79 7.88
N THR A 100 -13.36 15.82 7.33
CA THR A 100 -13.84 14.83 6.36
C THR A 100 -14.38 13.55 7.00
N LEU A 101 -14.25 13.36 8.33
CA LEU A 101 -14.73 12.15 9.00
C LEU A 101 -16.23 12.21 9.35
N ASP A 102 -16.84 13.40 9.32
CA ASP A 102 -18.28 13.61 9.57
C ASP A 102 -19.08 13.68 8.25
N ILE A 103 -18.97 12.61 7.45
CA ILE A 103 -19.62 12.48 6.14
C ILE A 103 -21.11 12.15 6.30
N ASN A 104 -21.77 12.54 7.40
CA ASN A 104 -23.17 12.18 7.62
C ASN A 104 -24.20 13.24 7.20
N CYS A 105 -23.83 14.48 6.86
CA CYS A 105 -24.82 15.56 6.72
C CYS A 105 -24.75 16.50 5.48
N THR A 106 -24.28 16.07 4.29
CA THR A 106 -24.42 16.89 3.05
C THR A 106 -24.90 16.08 1.83
N PRO A 107 -25.56 16.72 0.83
CA PRO A 107 -25.98 16.06 -0.42
C PRO A 107 -24.82 15.71 -1.37
N ASP A 108 -23.63 16.32 -1.18
CA ASP A 108 -22.50 16.30 -2.13
C ASP A 108 -21.39 15.28 -1.78
N LYS A 109 -21.68 14.35 -0.85
CA LYS A 109 -20.74 13.35 -0.32
C LYS A 109 -20.07 12.49 -1.39
N ARG A 110 -20.75 12.28 -2.53
CA ARG A 110 -20.23 11.44 -3.61
C ARG A 110 -19.06 12.12 -4.32
N THR A 111 -19.14 13.42 -4.57
CA THR A 111 -18.09 14.21 -5.21
C THR A 111 -16.85 14.27 -4.31
N VAL A 112 -17.07 14.60 -3.03
CA VAL A 112 -16.03 14.66 -2.00
C VAL A 112 -15.35 13.30 -1.78
N PHE A 113 -16.11 12.20 -1.74
CA PHE A 113 -15.53 10.86 -1.64
C PHE A 113 -14.69 10.49 -2.87
N VAL A 114 -15.14 10.86 -4.08
CA VAL A 114 -14.41 10.60 -5.32
C VAL A 114 -13.11 11.41 -5.37
N GLU A 115 -13.13 12.67 -4.94
CA GLU A 115 -11.95 13.53 -4.88
C GLU A 115 -10.90 12.96 -3.91
N HIS A 116 -11.31 12.64 -2.67
CA HIS A 116 -10.42 11.99 -1.71
C HIS A 116 -9.89 10.65 -2.24
N LEU A 117 -10.74 9.83 -2.86
CA LEU A 117 -10.32 8.57 -3.45
C LEU A 117 -9.30 8.76 -4.58
N SER A 118 -9.46 9.79 -5.41
CA SER A 118 -8.50 10.14 -6.46
C SER A 118 -7.16 10.54 -5.85
N ASN A 119 -7.17 11.48 -4.89
CA ASN A 119 -5.97 11.94 -4.19
C ASN A 119 -5.24 10.78 -3.49
N MET A 120 -5.99 9.91 -2.80
CA MET A 120 -5.47 8.70 -2.20
C MET A 120 -4.80 7.78 -3.24
N CYS A 121 -5.46 7.56 -4.39
CA CYS A 121 -4.91 6.73 -5.47
C CYS A 121 -3.62 7.31 -6.05
N ASP A 122 -3.51 8.63 -6.17
CA ASP A 122 -2.34 9.30 -6.73
C ASP A 122 -1.16 9.27 -5.75
N GLN A 123 -1.43 9.52 -4.46
CA GLN A 123 -0.40 9.43 -3.42
C GLN A 123 0.15 8.00 -3.27
N ILE A 124 -0.72 6.99 -3.17
CA ILE A 124 -0.25 5.60 -3.05
C ILE A 124 0.50 5.16 -4.31
N ARG A 125 0.13 5.68 -5.49
CA ARG A 125 0.84 5.41 -6.73
C ARG A 125 2.27 5.94 -6.70
N LEU A 126 2.46 7.17 -6.25
CA LEU A 126 3.79 7.76 -6.10
C LEU A 126 4.65 6.95 -5.12
N ILE A 127 4.10 6.64 -3.94
CA ILE A 127 4.79 5.88 -2.89
C ILE A 127 5.22 4.51 -3.40
N LEU A 128 4.29 3.74 -4.00
CA LEU A 128 4.58 2.38 -4.47
C LEU A 128 5.53 2.35 -5.65
N ASN A 129 5.42 3.27 -6.61
CA ASN A 129 6.39 3.35 -7.72
C ASN A 129 7.80 3.62 -7.19
N LYS A 130 7.96 4.62 -6.32
CA LYS A 130 9.27 4.92 -5.70
C LYS A 130 9.82 3.73 -4.92
N LEU A 131 8.96 3.05 -4.15
CA LEU A 131 9.33 1.89 -3.35
C LEU A 131 9.79 0.70 -4.22
N PHE A 132 9.06 0.41 -5.31
CA PHE A 132 9.37 -0.70 -6.21
C PHE A 132 10.56 -0.41 -7.13
N GLU A 133 10.74 0.82 -7.60
CA GLU A 133 11.92 1.25 -8.37
C GLU A 133 13.19 1.18 -7.53
N SER A 134 13.13 1.67 -6.27
CA SER A 134 14.26 1.58 -5.33
C SER A 134 14.63 0.11 -5.06
N SER A 135 13.62 -0.75 -4.91
CA SER A 135 13.81 -2.18 -4.74
C SER A 135 14.42 -2.85 -5.98
N SER A 136 14.14 -2.34 -7.18
CA SER A 136 14.65 -2.87 -8.46
C SER A 136 16.10 -2.43 -8.73
N ASN A 137 16.47 -1.19 -8.39
CA ASN A 137 17.82 -0.65 -8.61
C ASN A 137 18.91 -1.35 -7.77
N VAL A 138 18.56 -1.92 -6.61
CA VAL A 138 19.49 -2.72 -5.79
C VAL A 138 19.96 -3.99 -6.54
N TYR A 139 19.20 -4.50 -7.52
CA TYR A 139 19.57 -5.70 -8.27
C TYR A 139 20.56 -5.43 -9.41
N VAL A 140 20.56 -4.24 -10.01
CA VAL A 140 21.49 -3.91 -11.10
C VAL A 140 22.92 -3.71 -10.58
N SER A 141 23.08 -3.23 -9.34
CA SER A 141 24.40 -3.04 -8.72
C SER A 141 25.06 -4.34 -8.22
N SER A 142 24.29 -5.43 -8.11
CA SER A 142 24.77 -6.72 -7.59
C SER A 142 25.35 -7.64 -8.67
N ASN A 143 25.15 -7.32 -9.96
CA ASN A 143 25.59 -8.15 -11.10
C ASN A 143 26.80 -7.59 -11.87
N LYS A 144 27.57 -6.66 -11.30
CA LYS A 144 28.87 -6.22 -11.86
C LYS A 144 30.02 -6.45 -10.86
N ARG A 145 30.28 -7.70 -10.50
CA ARG A 145 31.61 -8.15 -10.05
C ARG A 145 31.79 -9.60 -10.50
N GLN A 146 32.27 -9.78 -11.72
CA GLN A 146 33.13 -10.88 -12.20
C GLN A 146 33.13 -10.83 -13.73
N GLN A 147 34.00 -9.97 -14.28
CA GLN A 147 34.84 -10.29 -15.44
C GLN A 147 36.18 -9.58 -15.22
#